data_AF-A0AAW1DNA6-F1
#
_entry.id   AF-A0AAW1DNA6-F1
#
_cell.length_a   1.000
_cell.length_b   1.000
_cell.length_c   1.000
_cell.angle_alpha   90.00
_cell.angle_beta   90.00
_cell.angle_gamma   90.00
#
_symmetry.space_group_name_H-M   'P 1'
#
loop_
_entity.id
_entity.type
_entity.pdbx_description
1 polymer ?
#
loop_
_entity_poly.entity_id
_entity_poly.type
_entity_poly.pdbx_seq_one_letter_code
_entity_poly.pdbx_strand_id
1 'polypeptide(L)'
;MIWNNATNYLMMITKLKISNIIQITILLFITQNITLINADNPILQKLLKIKQAKQLRNDLHIHKDFIDKMINNLDEWSINEINEITNNKDLDLEKVQFLKNELIQTKNNVNKLSEDVSNVEDSEDMHGIKLKYNDLYIYIENIGDYFNNNNKRNAFRLLKEYFGDSFPNFNEQYNSLTYQIQTLYKQIVIRENILLSNECIKAIRENEFDRAAIKYNSIKDDSTLTNVVKEVYNSSENNFDLIINFASKVSNVSQTFILYSTLIYEMEINKQNQNPYRIVDLINNIKTEIIYQIKLNIKIKKDALSLEEFLINKLKLLGRENLKKTILDEKYLINIPLFEKILLLDENIFTDITYIVLLEFYNDSTVKPLFGWIIEAFTKILDEIFKNHLISNDVFKLAYYLNSLLEKSKQPSELSIDVRMVEDSNLYTILSERLDYLKRKLPESVRNIVFMDNVCIINVGLNEFLYSSNNNTISVNKFSVFTSVNNNIKDERIWKINRSYNNLYNIQNYLQNLSYLYTSDIDENENNDSNGHIVYTWIQTLDILGIWQIEPVGDDCLIKNVLHNEYLYVSEESSHIVSIKNIVNNNSDNFKWRFIKCPSH
;
A
#
# COMPACT_ATOMS: atom_id res chain seq x y z
N MET A 1 15.70 57.07 -50.00
CA MET A 1 16.31 57.45 -48.71
C MET A 1 17.46 56.52 -48.29
N ILE A 2 17.37 55.20 -48.57
CA ILE A 2 18.42 54.19 -48.27
C ILE A 2 19.74 54.40 -49.05
N TRP A 3 19.70 54.96 -50.25
CA TRP A 3 20.92 55.24 -51.05
C TRP A 3 21.75 56.43 -50.57
N ASN A 4 21.16 57.41 -49.87
CA ASN A 4 21.88 58.56 -49.31
C ASN A 4 22.66 58.19 -48.04
N ASN A 5 22.19 57.20 -47.27
CA ASN A 5 22.92 56.70 -46.11
C ASN A 5 24.09 55.81 -46.57
N ALA A 6 23.89 54.88 -47.50
CA ALA A 6 24.98 54.04 -48.02
C ALA A 6 26.14 54.85 -48.62
N THR A 7 25.85 55.97 -49.31
CA THR A 7 26.88 56.87 -49.85
C THR A 7 27.60 57.68 -48.76
N ASN A 8 26.88 58.21 -47.77
CA ASN A 8 27.49 58.88 -46.61
C ASN A 8 28.38 57.93 -45.78
N TYR A 9 27.99 56.66 -45.67
CA TYR A 9 28.76 55.63 -44.96
C TYR A 9 29.94 55.08 -45.77
N LEU A 10 29.81 54.92 -47.10
CA LEU A 10 30.97 54.63 -47.96
C LEU A 10 31.98 55.78 -47.89
N MET A 11 31.49 57.03 -47.79
CA MET A 11 32.31 58.23 -47.57
C MET A 11 32.95 58.24 -46.18
N MET A 12 32.28 57.71 -45.16
CA MET A 12 32.84 57.53 -43.82
C MET A 12 33.93 56.44 -43.81
N ILE A 13 33.70 55.27 -44.43
CA ILE A 13 34.69 54.17 -44.54
C ILE A 13 35.90 54.56 -45.38
N THR A 14 35.71 55.30 -46.48
CA THR A 14 36.82 55.84 -47.28
C THR A 14 37.57 56.97 -46.55
N LYS A 15 36.87 57.88 -45.85
CA LYS A 15 37.52 58.85 -44.96
C LYS A 15 38.28 58.18 -43.82
N LEU A 16 37.78 57.06 -43.29
CA LEU A 16 38.42 56.27 -42.23
C LEU A 16 39.67 55.55 -42.72
N LYS A 17 39.63 54.92 -43.90
CA LYS A 17 40.82 54.33 -44.53
C LYS A 17 41.89 55.38 -44.84
N ILE A 18 41.49 56.53 -45.35
CA ILE A 18 42.40 57.64 -45.66
C ILE A 18 42.96 58.27 -44.37
N SER A 19 42.13 58.47 -43.35
CA SER A 19 42.55 59.01 -42.03
C SER A 19 43.51 58.06 -41.30
N ASN A 20 43.26 56.75 -41.31
CA ASN A 20 44.12 55.76 -40.66
C ASN A 20 45.48 55.65 -41.35
N ILE A 21 45.52 55.70 -42.69
CA ILE A 21 46.78 55.74 -43.44
C ILE A 21 47.51 57.04 -43.12
N ILE A 22 46.85 58.20 -43.14
CA ILE A 22 47.48 59.50 -42.83
C ILE A 22 48.00 59.54 -41.38
N GLN A 23 47.26 59.02 -40.41
CA GLN A 23 47.64 59.05 -38.99
C GLN A 23 48.74 58.05 -38.64
N ILE A 24 48.73 56.82 -39.18
CA ILE A 24 49.86 55.88 -39.06
C ILE A 24 51.11 56.46 -39.73
N THR A 25 50.93 57.14 -40.87
CA THR A 25 52.03 57.84 -41.56
C THR A 25 52.55 59.00 -40.73
N ILE A 26 51.69 59.79 -40.08
CA ILE A 26 52.10 60.87 -39.15
C ILE A 26 52.80 60.29 -37.91
N LEU A 27 52.35 59.16 -37.36
CA LEU A 27 52.99 58.50 -36.21
C LEU A 27 54.39 57.97 -36.56
N LEU A 28 54.55 57.39 -37.75
CA LEU A 28 55.85 57.00 -38.34
C LEU A 28 56.74 58.24 -38.62
N PHE A 29 56.16 59.35 -39.08
CA PHE A 29 56.86 60.61 -39.35
C PHE A 29 57.33 61.29 -38.04
N ILE A 30 56.55 61.22 -36.97
CA ILE A 30 56.89 61.78 -35.66
C ILE A 30 57.97 60.93 -34.98
N THR A 31 57.91 59.60 -35.09
CA THR A 31 58.97 58.72 -34.56
C THR A 31 60.31 58.87 -35.30
N GLN A 32 60.30 59.14 -36.62
CA GLN A 32 61.52 59.46 -37.39
C GLN A 32 62.15 60.82 -37.01
N ASN A 33 61.35 61.81 -36.57
CA ASN A 33 61.86 63.13 -36.19
C ASN A 33 62.45 63.19 -34.77
N ILE A 34 62.16 62.22 -33.90
CA ILE A 34 62.72 62.16 -32.54
C ILE A 34 64.24 61.83 -32.55
N THR A 35 64.77 61.30 -33.65
CA THR A 35 66.20 60.94 -33.79
C THR A 35 67.13 62.09 -34.23
N LEU A 36 66.62 63.29 -34.55
CA LEU A 36 67.41 64.37 -35.19
C LEU A 36 67.35 65.70 -34.42
N ILE A 37 67.91 65.76 -33.20
CA ILE A 37 68.22 67.05 -32.54
C ILE A 37 69.58 66.95 -31.84
N ASN A 38 70.62 67.51 -32.45
CA ASN A 38 71.92 67.73 -31.82
C ASN A 38 71.88 69.03 -31.00
N ALA A 39 71.77 68.89 -29.67
CA ALA A 39 72.05 69.99 -28.73
C ALA A 39 73.34 69.68 -27.95
N ASP A 40 74.23 70.66 -27.80
CA ASP A 40 75.59 70.45 -27.23
C ASP A 40 75.61 70.05 -25.74
N ASN A 41 74.47 70.05 -25.04
CA ASN A 41 74.37 69.66 -23.64
C ASN A 41 73.65 68.29 -23.45
N PRO A 42 74.35 67.25 -22.95
CA PRO A 42 73.81 65.89 -22.86
C PRO A 42 72.66 65.73 -21.86
N ILE A 43 72.58 66.57 -20.82
CA ILE A 43 71.46 66.55 -19.85
C ILE A 43 70.21 67.16 -20.49
N LEU A 44 70.37 68.25 -21.23
CA LEU A 44 69.27 68.89 -21.96
C LEU A 44 68.71 67.97 -23.05
N GLN A 45 69.57 67.23 -23.76
CA GLN A 45 69.13 66.20 -24.72
C GLN A 45 68.31 65.10 -24.05
N LYS A 46 68.73 64.59 -22.89
CA LYS A 46 67.97 63.56 -22.14
C LYS A 46 66.61 64.08 -21.68
N LEU A 47 66.55 65.32 -21.18
CA LEU A 47 65.28 65.96 -20.77
C LEU A 47 64.33 66.21 -21.95
N LEU A 48 64.85 66.62 -23.11
CA LEU A 48 64.06 66.77 -24.33
C LEU A 48 63.49 65.42 -24.82
N LYS A 49 64.31 64.35 -24.81
CA LYS A 49 63.85 62.99 -25.13
C LYS A 49 62.76 62.50 -24.18
N ILE A 50 62.88 62.78 -22.87
CA ILE A 50 61.84 62.43 -21.89
C ILE A 50 60.55 63.21 -22.14
N LYS A 51 60.63 64.52 -22.45
CA LYS A 51 59.46 65.34 -22.78
C LYS A 51 58.76 64.85 -24.05
N GLN A 52 59.53 64.50 -25.09
CA GLN A 52 59.00 63.92 -26.33
C GLN A 52 58.38 62.54 -26.10
N ALA A 53 59.01 61.68 -25.28
CA ALA A 53 58.45 60.37 -24.91
C ALA A 53 57.14 60.52 -24.13
N LYS A 54 57.04 61.50 -23.22
CA LYS A 54 55.79 61.81 -22.51
C LYS A 54 54.69 62.30 -23.47
N GLN A 55 55.05 63.14 -24.43
CA GLN A 55 54.11 63.63 -25.45
C GLN A 55 53.62 62.48 -26.34
N LEU A 56 54.53 61.63 -26.83
CA LEU A 56 54.18 60.44 -27.60
C LEU A 56 53.29 59.47 -26.81
N ARG A 57 53.56 59.27 -25.51
CA ARG A 57 52.69 58.44 -24.65
C ARG A 57 51.28 59.04 -24.54
N ASN A 58 51.15 60.35 -24.39
CA ASN A 58 49.83 61.00 -24.35
C ASN A 58 49.11 60.89 -25.70
N ASP A 59 49.81 61.10 -26.81
CA ASP A 59 49.24 60.98 -28.16
C ASP A 59 48.79 59.54 -28.45
N LEU A 60 49.54 58.54 -27.99
CA LEU A 60 49.17 57.13 -28.05
C LEU A 60 47.93 56.82 -27.19
N HIS A 61 47.81 57.39 -25.99
CA HIS A 61 46.62 57.25 -25.17
C HIS A 61 45.38 57.87 -25.84
N ILE A 62 45.51 59.09 -26.38
CA ILE A 62 44.42 59.75 -27.11
C ILE A 62 44.00 58.92 -28.34
N HIS A 63 44.97 58.36 -29.06
CA HIS A 63 44.68 57.53 -30.23
C HIS A 63 44.01 56.21 -29.85
N LYS A 64 44.43 55.59 -28.74
CA LYS A 64 43.76 54.42 -28.18
C LYS A 64 42.29 54.75 -27.84
N ASP A 65 42.05 55.84 -27.12
CA ASP A 65 40.68 56.26 -26.76
C ASP A 65 39.83 56.54 -28.01
N PHE A 66 40.43 57.09 -29.07
CA PHE A 66 39.77 57.30 -30.35
C PHE A 66 39.43 55.97 -31.05
N ILE A 67 40.36 55.01 -31.09
CA ILE A 67 40.13 53.68 -31.66
C ILE A 67 39.02 52.97 -30.88
N ASP A 68 39.08 52.98 -29.56
CA ASP A 68 38.07 52.37 -28.69
C ASP A 68 36.68 52.98 -28.95
N LYS A 69 36.59 54.30 -29.11
CA LYS A 69 35.35 54.98 -29.49
C LYS A 69 34.83 54.57 -30.87
N MET A 70 35.73 54.34 -31.83
CA MET A 70 35.35 53.90 -33.17
C MET A 70 34.86 52.46 -33.20
N ILE A 71 35.48 51.57 -32.42
CA ILE A 71 35.02 50.19 -32.23
C ILE A 71 33.61 50.21 -31.63
N ASN A 72 33.38 50.98 -30.57
CA ASN A 72 32.04 51.10 -29.96
C ASN A 72 30.98 51.57 -30.96
N ASN A 73 31.30 52.55 -31.81
CA ASN A 73 30.37 53.03 -32.84
C ASN A 73 30.07 51.95 -33.90
N LEU A 74 31.04 51.09 -34.25
CA LEU A 74 30.86 49.98 -35.18
C LEU A 74 29.99 48.88 -34.56
N ASP A 75 30.19 48.59 -33.28
CA ASP A 75 29.39 47.61 -32.54
C ASP A 75 27.93 48.09 -32.43
N GLU A 76 27.71 49.35 -32.05
CA GLU A 76 26.38 49.96 -31.94
C GLU A 76 25.66 49.99 -33.30
N TRP A 77 26.37 50.34 -34.37
CA TRP A 77 25.82 50.30 -35.73
C TRP A 77 25.42 48.87 -36.12
N SER A 78 26.29 47.89 -35.86
CA SER A 78 26.02 46.48 -36.22
C SER A 78 24.82 45.92 -35.47
N ILE A 79 24.66 46.28 -34.19
CA ILE A 79 23.50 45.90 -33.37
C ILE A 79 22.20 46.51 -33.92
N ASN A 80 22.23 47.79 -34.30
CA ASN A 80 21.06 48.47 -34.89
C ASN A 80 20.62 47.81 -36.21
N GLU A 81 21.56 47.48 -37.08
CA GLU A 81 21.25 46.76 -38.34
C GLU A 81 20.68 45.36 -38.07
N ILE A 82 21.23 44.61 -37.11
CA ILE A 82 20.72 43.30 -36.72
C ILE A 82 19.29 43.41 -36.17
N ASN A 83 19.00 44.43 -35.38
CA ASN A 83 17.67 44.72 -34.84
C ASN A 83 16.65 45.01 -35.94
N GLU A 84 17.02 45.79 -36.95
CA GLU A 84 16.18 46.04 -38.11
C GLU A 84 15.92 44.77 -38.92
N ILE A 85 16.96 43.97 -39.20
CA ILE A 85 16.85 42.70 -39.94
C ILE A 85 15.92 41.71 -39.22
N THR A 86 15.96 41.69 -37.89
CA THR A 86 15.25 40.71 -37.07
C THR A 86 13.95 41.22 -36.45
N ASN A 87 13.56 42.48 -36.70
CA ASN A 87 12.44 43.15 -36.03
C ASN A 87 12.53 43.05 -34.50
N ASN A 88 13.72 43.23 -33.94
CA ASN A 88 13.99 43.19 -32.50
C ASN A 88 14.36 44.57 -32.00
N LYS A 89 13.43 45.32 -31.41
CA LYS A 89 13.68 46.71 -30.98
C LYS A 89 14.31 46.83 -29.59
N ASP A 90 14.42 45.73 -28.86
CA ASP A 90 14.73 45.74 -27.42
C ASP A 90 16.17 45.28 -27.11
N LEU A 91 16.98 45.04 -28.13
CA LEU A 91 18.33 44.49 -27.98
C LEU A 91 19.36 45.61 -28.16
N ASP A 92 20.16 45.87 -27.13
CA ASP A 92 21.31 46.75 -27.21
C ASP A 92 22.52 46.09 -26.53
N LEU A 93 23.67 46.75 -26.56
CA LEU A 93 24.90 46.23 -25.97
C LEU A 93 24.75 46.03 -24.45
N GLU A 94 24.03 46.93 -23.77
CA GLU A 94 23.75 46.84 -22.33
C GLU A 94 22.89 45.62 -22.01
N LYS A 95 21.86 45.34 -22.82
CA LYS A 95 20.96 44.20 -22.69
C LYS A 95 21.70 42.88 -22.89
N VAL A 96 22.60 42.80 -23.87
CA VAL A 96 23.43 41.62 -24.11
C VAL A 96 24.35 41.35 -22.92
N GLN A 97 24.98 42.40 -22.38
CA GLN A 97 25.84 42.29 -21.22
C GLN A 97 25.05 41.93 -19.95
N PHE A 98 23.86 42.51 -19.78
CA PHE A 98 22.92 42.19 -18.71
C PHE A 98 22.54 40.70 -18.75
N LEU A 99 22.10 40.17 -19.89
CA LEU A 99 21.74 38.76 -20.05
C LEU A 99 22.90 37.80 -19.75
N LYS A 100 24.13 38.19 -20.15
CA LYS A 100 25.34 37.44 -19.80
C LYS A 100 25.56 37.38 -18.30
N ASN A 101 25.47 38.52 -17.63
CA ASN A 101 25.63 38.59 -16.18
C ASN A 101 24.53 37.80 -15.46
N GLU A 102 23.29 37.88 -15.94
CA GLU A 102 22.15 37.15 -15.39
C GLU A 102 22.29 35.63 -15.52
N LEU A 103 22.72 35.14 -16.68
CA LEU A 103 22.99 33.70 -16.86
C LEU A 103 24.12 33.21 -15.97
N ILE A 104 25.20 33.99 -15.82
CA ILE A 104 26.32 33.67 -14.93
C ILE A 104 25.85 33.66 -13.47
N GLN A 105 25.08 34.66 -13.05
CA GLN A 105 24.55 34.76 -11.69
C GLN A 105 23.59 33.61 -11.39
N THR A 106 22.68 33.29 -12.32
CA THR A 106 21.75 32.17 -12.16
C THR A 106 22.50 30.85 -12.07
N LYS A 107 23.53 30.64 -12.90
CA LYS A 107 24.39 29.46 -12.81
C LYS A 107 25.08 29.35 -11.46
N ASN A 108 25.62 30.46 -10.94
CA ASN A 108 26.24 30.48 -9.61
C ASN A 108 25.21 30.16 -8.51
N ASN A 109 23.98 30.66 -8.62
CA ASN A 109 22.91 30.36 -7.67
C ASN A 109 22.47 28.89 -7.73
N VAL A 110 22.38 28.29 -8.92
CA VAL A 110 22.10 26.85 -9.09
C VAL A 110 23.21 26.01 -8.48
N ASN A 111 24.48 26.35 -8.72
CA ASN A 111 25.61 25.65 -8.12
C ASN A 111 25.60 25.77 -6.59
N LYS A 112 25.35 26.97 -6.06
CA LYS A 112 25.25 27.21 -4.63
C LYS A 112 24.11 26.39 -4.01
N LEU A 113 22.94 26.36 -4.64
CA LEU A 113 21.83 25.56 -4.14
C LEU A 113 22.13 24.05 -4.24
N SER A 114 22.89 23.61 -5.24
CA SER A 114 23.36 22.22 -5.33
C SER A 114 24.32 21.85 -4.20
N GLU A 115 25.20 22.77 -3.82
CA GLU A 115 26.07 22.63 -2.64
C GLU A 115 25.25 22.61 -1.35
N ASP A 116 24.32 23.55 -1.18
CA ASP A 116 23.40 23.61 -0.03
C ASP A 116 22.67 22.25 0.13
N VAL A 117 22.09 21.71 -0.95
CA VAL A 117 21.39 20.40 -0.96
C VAL A 117 22.29 19.24 -0.55
N SER A 118 23.57 19.29 -0.94
CA SER A 118 24.53 18.24 -0.61
C SER A 118 25.01 18.29 0.84
N ASN A 119 25.00 19.49 1.44
CA ASN A 119 25.48 19.74 2.79
C ASN A 119 24.37 19.76 3.86
N VAL A 120 23.10 19.59 3.46
CA VAL A 120 21.96 19.52 4.39
C VAL A 120 22.23 18.49 5.47
N GLU A 121 22.39 18.91 6.73
CA GLU A 121 22.43 17.98 7.87
C GLU A 121 21.02 17.45 8.19
N ASP A 122 20.92 16.38 8.98
CA ASP A 122 19.64 15.69 9.28
C ASP A 122 18.56 16.60 9.95
N SER A 123 18.89 17.83 10.32
CA SER A 123 18.00 18.81 10.97
C SER A 123 17.68 20.07 10.14
N GLU A 124 18.15 20.18 8.90
CA GLU A 124 18.00 21.40 8.09
C GLU A 124 16.68 21.47 7.29
N ASP A 125 16.20 22.69 7.09
CA ASP A 125 14.88 22.99 6.51
C ASP A 125 14.82 22.77 4.99
N MET A 126 14.45 21.55 4.58
CA MET A 126 14.14 21.22 3.19
C MET A 126 13.05 22.12 2.56
N HIS A 127 12.18 22.74 3.37
CA HIS A 127 11.19 23.67 2.86
C HIS A 127 11.86 24.91 2.25
N GLY A 128 12.82 25.52 2.95
CA GLY A 128 13.61 26.63 2.45
C GLY A 128 14.37 26.32 1.15
N ILE A 129 14.92 25.11 1.03
CA ILE A 129 15.60 24.65 -0.20
C ILE A 129 14.63 24.55 -1.38
N LYS A 130 13.43 24.01 -1.16
CA LYS A 130 12.40 23.90 -2.20
C LYS A 130 11.88 25.26 -2.66
N LEU A 131 11.74 26.21 -1.74
CA LEU A 131 11.35 27.58 -2.09
C LEU A 131 12.42 28.22 -2.98
N LYS A 132 13.70 28.16 -2.59
CA LYS A 132 14.82 28.65 -3.42
C LYS A 132 14.88 27.97 -4.79
N TYR A 133 14.62 26.66 -4.84
CA TYR A 133 14.56 25.92 -6.11
C TYR A 133 13.44 26.44 -7.01
N ASN A 134 12.23 26.62 -6.48
CA ASN A 134 11.09 27.11 -7.25
C ASN A 134 11.34 28.52 -7.78
N ASP A 135 11.90 29.40 -6.96
CA ASP A 135 12.26 30.76 -7.38
C ASP A 135 13.28 30.73 -8.53
N LEU A 136 14.32 29.89 -8.43
CA LEU A 136 15.30 29.71 -9.50
C LEU A 136 14.70 29.07 -10.75
N TYR A 137 13.78 28.11 -10.60
CA TYR A 137 13.11 27.47 -11.72
C TYR A 137 12.27 28.48 -12.52
N ILE A 138 11.45 29.28 -11.82
CA ILE A 138 10.66 30.38 -12.42
C ILE A 138 11.60 31.37 -13.13
N TYR A 139 12.74 31.68 -12.51
CA TYR A 139 13.72 32.58 -13.12
C TYR A 139 14.31 32.02 -14.43
N ILE A 140 14.65 30.74 -14.45
CA ILE A 140 15.16 30.05 -15.64
C ILE A 140 14.08 29.97 -16.73
N GLU A 141 12.82 29.72 -16.36
CA GLU A 141 11.69 29.71 -17.29
C GLU A 141 11.50 31.08 -17.97
N ASN A 142 11.56 32.17 -17.20
CA ASN A 142 11.49 33.54 -17.73
C ASN A 142 12.65 33.85 -18.71
N ILE A 143 13.85 33.37 -18.41
CA ILE A 143 15.00 33.45 -19.33
C ILE A 143 14.71 32.64 -20.61
N GLY A 144 14.12 31.45 -20.48
CA GLY A 144 13.71 30.60 -21.58
C GLY A 144 12.70 31.27 -22.52
N ASP A 145 11.67 31.89 -21.97
CA ASP A 145 10.68 32.66 -22.72
C ASP A 145 11.31 33.80 -23.51
N TYR A 146 12.33 34.44 -22.93
CA TYR A 146 13.10 35.46 -23.64
C TYR A 146 13.85 34.89 -24.85
N PHE A 147 14.44 33.70 -24.74
CA PHE A 147 15.18 33.04 -25.82
C PHE A 147 14.30 32.34 -26.86
N ASN A 148 13.08 31.92 -26.49
CA ASN A 148 12.14 31.24 -27.38
C ASN A 148 11.48 32.15 -28.43
N ASN A 149 11.69 33.46 -28.35
CA ASN A 149 11.25 34.39 -29.39
C ASN A 149 12.15 34.27 -30.63
N ASN A 150 11.57 33.86 -31.77
CA ASN A 150 12.27 33.67 -33.04
C ASN A 150 13.09 34.90 -33.50
N ASN A 151 12.59 36.12 -33.26
CA ASN A 151 13.29 37.35 -33.61
C ASN A 151 14.58 37.51 -32.79
N LYS A 152 14.50 37.23 -31.48
CA LYS A 152 15.65 37.31 -30.55
C LYS A 152 16.68 36.21 -30.84
N ARG A 153 16.22 34.99 -31.13
CA ARG A 153 17.10 33.87 -31.50
C ARG A 153 17.90 34.15 -32.77
N ASN A 154 17.25 34.75 -33.78
CA ASN A 154 17.93 35.18 -35.01
C ASN A 154 18.91 36.33 -34.77
N ALA A 155 18.56 37.30 -33.91
CA ALA A 155 19.44 38.40 -33.55
C ALA A 155 20.73 37.89 -32.87
N PHE A 156 20.61 36.96 -31.92
CA PHE A 156 21.76 36.35 -31.27
C PHE A 156 22.65 35.53 -32.21
N ARG A 157 22.07 34.88 -33.22
CA ARG A 157 22.84 34.19 -34.26
C ARG A 157 23.70 35.18 -35.06
N LEU A 158 23.10 36.29 -35.51
CA LEU A 158 23.80 37.30 -36.29
C LEU A 158 24.87 38.04 -35.46
N LEU A 159 24.58 38.31 -34.18
CA LEU A 159 25.59 38.87 -33.27
C LEU A 159 26.77 37.93 -33.05
N LYS A 160 26.52 36.62 -32.97
CA LYS A 160 27.59 35.61 -32.91
C LYS A 160 28.42 35.57 -34.20
N GLU A 161 27.80 35.75 -35.36
CA GLU A 161 28.52 35.86 -36.64
C GLU A 161 29.42 37.10 -36.70
N TYR A 162 28.97 38.22 -36.11
CA TYR A 162 29.73 39.48 -36.06
C TYR A 162 30.89 39.45 -35.05
N PHE A 163 30.59 39.12 -33.79
CA PHE A 163 31.57 39.11 -32.69
C PHE A 163 32.41 37.82 -32.65
N GLY A 164 32.06 36.79 -33.42
CA GLY A 164 32.75 35.51 -33.46
C GLY A 164 32.77 34.82 -32.08
N ASP A 165 33.91 34.22 -31.74
CA ASP A 165 34.10 33.48 -30.48
C ASP A 165 34.04 34.37 -29.23
N SER A 166 34.14 35.70 -29.39
CA SER A 166 34.00 36.64 -28.28
C SER A 166 32.54 36.80 -27.81
N PHE A 167 31.58 36.38 -28.65
CA PHE A 167 30.16 36.41 -28.30
C PHE A 167 29.76 35.26 -27.37
N PRO A 168 29.03 35.52 -26.27
CA PRO A 168 28.55 34.46 -25.39
C PRO A 168 27.61 33.48 -26.12
N ASN A 169 27.87 32.17 -25.97
CA ASN A 169 26.94 31.16 -26.49
C ASN A 169 25.73 31.00 -25.56
N PHE A 170 24.80 31.97 -25.61
CA PHE A 170 23.64 32.03 -24.71
C PHE A 170 22.77 30.77 -24.76
N ASN A 171 22.53 30.20 -25.94
CA ASN A 171 21.73 28.98 -26.09
C ASN A 171 22.36 27.79 -25.37
N GLU A 172 23.68 27.61 -25.49
CA GLU A 172 24.39 26.52 -24.83
C GLU A 172 24.42 26.71 -23.31
N GLN A 173 24.65 27.95 -22.85
CA GLN A 173 24.60 28.28 -21.42
C GLN A 173 23.21 28.04 -20.82
N TYR A 174 22.15 28.48 -21.49
CA TYR A 174 20.77 28.25 -21.08
C TYR A 174 20.41 26.75 -21.07
N ASN A 175 20.79 26.00 -22.11
CA ASN A 175 20.55 24.55 -22.15
C ASN A 175 21.29 23.81 -21.02
N SER A 176 22.55 24.21 -20.75
CA SER A 176 23.33 23.69 -19.63
C SER A 176 22.66 23.98 -18.29
N LEU A 177 22.14 25.20 -18.11
CA LEU A 177 21.43 25.63 -16.90
C LEU A 177 20.12 24.84 -16.70
N THR A 178 19.35 24.66 -17.77
CA THR A 178 18.11 23.84 -17.77
C THR A 178 18.40 22.40 -17.38
N TYR A 179 19.50 21.82 -17.85
CA TYR A 179 19.92 20.48 -17.45
C TYR A 179 20.33 20.43 -15.96
N GLN A 180 21.08 21.43 -15.49
CA GLN A 180 21.52 21.52 -14.10
C GLN A 180 20.33 21.65 -13.13
N ILE A 181 19.34 22.50 -13.42
CA ILE A 181 18.16 22.66 -12.55
C ILE A 181 17.30 21.39 -12.50
N GLN A 182 17.16 20.65 -13.62
CA GLN A 182 16.47 19.36 -13.63
C GLN A 182 17.21 18.30 -12.79
N THR A 183 18.55 18.31 -12.85
CA THR A 183 19.38 17.42 -12.03
C THR A 183 19.28 17.76 -10.55
N LEU A 184 19.29 19.06 -10.22
CA LEU A 184 19.13 19.56 -8.86
C LEU A 184 17.77 19.15 -8.26
N TYR A 185 16.69 19.22 -9.04
CA TYR A 185 15.38 18.74 -8.59
C TYR A 185 15.40 17.27 -8.15
N LYS A 186 16.05 16.41 -8.95
CA LYS A 186 16.19 14.99 -8.59
C LYS A 186 17.00 14.81 -7.29
N GLN A 187 18.07 15.59 -7.11
CA GLN A 187 18.86 15.58 -5.87
C GLN A 187 18.02 16.02 -4.66
N ILE A 188 17.21 17.07 -4.79
CA ILE A 188 16.30 17.56 -3.74
C ILE A 188 15.31 16.48 -3.34
N VAL A 189 14.67 15.81 -4.31
CA VAL A 189 13.70 14.73 -4.04
C VAL A 189 14.37 13.54 -3.35
N ILE A 190 15.57 13.14 -3.79
CA ILE A 190 16.34 12.06 -3.15
C ILE A 190 16.68 12.45 -1.70
N ARG A 191 17.17 13.67 -1.46
CA ARG A 191 17.56 14.13 -0.12
C ARG A 191 16.36 14.20 0.81
N GLU A 192 15.22 14.71 0.34
CA GLU A 192 13.97 14.73 1.12
C GLU A 192 13.55 13.32 1.54
N ASN A 193 13.56 12.35 0.62
CA ASN A 193 13.20 10.98 0.94
C ASN A 193 14.15 10.35 1.97
N ILE A 194 15.45 10.64 1.90
CA ILE A 194 16.44 10.19 2.90
C ILE A 194 16.11 10.77 4.29
N LEU A 195 15.84 12.08 4.38
CA LEU A 195 15.50 12.74 5.64
C LEU A 195 14.19 12.20 6.23
N LEU A 196 13.15 12.07 5.41
CA LEU A 196 11.88 11.48 5.84
C LEU A 196 12.05 10.05 6.33
N SER A 197 12.88 9.25 5.64
CA SER A 197 13.24 7.89 6.06
C SER A 197 13.93 7.89 7.43
N ASN A 198 14.96 8.73 7.61
CA ASN A 198 15.71 8.81 8.87
C ASN A 198 14.82 9.24 10.04
N GLU A 199 13.99 10.27 9.84
CA GLU A 199 13.01 10.73 10.83
C GLU A 199 11.98 9.65 11.16
N CYS A 200 11.51 8.90 10.15
CA CYS A 200 10.59 7.79 10.34
C CYS A 200 11.23 6.67 11.16
N ILE A 201 12.43 6.21 10.79
CA ILE A 201 13.18 5.17 11.52
C ILE A 201 13.38 5.57 12.98
N LYS A 202 13.78 6.82 13.22
CA LYS A 202 13.97 7.36 14.57
C LYS A 202 12.66 7.33 15.37
N ALA A 203 11.57 7.84 14.80
CA ALA A 203 10.27 7.86 15.45
C ALA A 203 9.77 6.44 15.79
N ILE A 204 10.00 5.45 14.90
CA ILE A 204 9.64 4.04 15.18
C ILE A 204 10.46 3.49 16.36
N ARG A 205 11.78 3.75 16.39
CA ARG A 205 12.66 3.31 17.49
C ARG A 205 12.33 3.98 18.83
N GLU A 206 11.76 5.18 18.79
CA GLU A 206 11.29 5.93 19.97
C GLU A 206 9.84 5.56 20.37
N ASN A 207 9.18 4.63 19.66
CA ASN A 207 7.76 4.25 19.83
C ASN A 207 6.75 5.38 19.53
N GLU A 208 7.16 6.41 18.78
CA GLU A 208 6.28 7.49 18.30
C GLU A 208 5.53 7.07 17.01
N PHE A 209 4.75 5.98 17.07
CA PHE A 209 4.20 5.32 15.87
C PHE A 209 3.29 6.21 15.01
N ASP A 210 2.47 7.07 15.61
CA ASP A 210 1.60 7.97 14.85
C ASP A 210 2.42 9.01 14.06
N ARG A 211 3.53 9.51 14.65
CA ARG A 211 4.46 10.43 13.97
C ARG A 211 5.21 9.72 12.85
N ALA A 212 5.68 8.49 13.10
CA ALA A 212 6.30 7.65 12.08
C ALA A 212 5.36 7.41 10.90
N ALA A 213 4.08 7.11 11.16
CA ALA A 213 3.10 6.84 10.10
C ALA A 213 2.88 8.05 9.19
N ILE A 214 2.82 9.27 9.74
CA ILE A 214 2.74 10.51 8.95
C ILE A 214 3.95 10.64 8.01
N LYS A 215 5.16 10.35 8.51
CA LYS A 215 6.39 10.43 7.72
C LYS A 215 6.46 9.34 6.66
N TYR A 216 6.15 8.10 7.02
CA TYR A 216 6.10 6.95 6.10
C TYR A 216 5.09 7.17 4.97
N ASN A 217 3.89 7.67 5.29
CA ASN A 217 2.86 7.99 4.30
C ASN A 217 3.30 9.09 3.31
N SER A 218 4.25 9.95 3.70
CA SER A 218 4.78 11.03 2.87
C SER A 218 5.83 10.55 1.86
N ILE A 219 6.44 9.37 2.08
CA ILE A 219 7.43 8.78 1.19
C ILE A 219 6.71 8.13 0.00
N LYS A 220 7.06 8.57 -1.21
CA LYS A 220 6.45 8.08 -2.47
C LYS A 220 7.23 6.95 -3.14
N ASP A 221 8.47 6.73 -2.73
CA ASP A 221 9.37 5.76 -3.35
C ASP A 221 9.35 4.44 -2.58
N ASP A 222 8.90 3.37 -3.24
CA ASP A 222 8.77 2.03 -2.66
C ASP A 222 10.12 1.48 -2.13
N SER A 223 11.24 1.84 -2.79
CA SER A 223 12.56 1.40 -2.35
C SER A 223 12.97 2.05 -1.03
N THR A 224 12.61 3.32 -0.83
CA THR A 224 12.82 4.04 0.43
C THR A 224 11.94 3.49 1.53
N LEU A 225 10.65 3.19 1.25
CA LEU A 225 9.75 2.52 2.20
C LEU A 225 10.32 1.17 2.67
N THR A 226 10.81 0.38 1.72
CA THR A 226 11.48 -0.91 1.97
C THR A 226 12.69 -0.72 2.89
N ASN A 227 13.53 0.28 2.64
CA ASN A 227 14.72 0.55 3.45
C ASN A 227 14.38 0.93 4.90
N VAL A 228 13.31 1.70 5.14
CA VAL A 228 12.84 2.02 6.50
C VAL A 228 12.58 0.74 7.28
N VAL A 229 11.84 -0.21 6.69
CA VAL A 229 11.49 -1.47 7.35
C VAL A 229 12.73 -2.31 7.63
N LYS A 230 13.66 -2.40 6.67
CA LYS A 230 14.93 -3.12 6.84
C LYS A 230 15.79 -2.54 7.96
N GLU A 231 15.93 -1.22 8.01
CA GLU A 231 16.71 -0.50 9.02
C GLU A 231 16.10 -0.57 10.43
N VAL A 232 14.77 -0.55 10.53
CA VAL A 232 14.08 -0.74 11.81
C VAL A 232 14.21 -2.18 12.28
N TYR A 233 13.99 -3.15 11.38
CA TYR A 233 14.11 -4.58 11.74
C TYR A 233 15.54 -4.92 12.12
N ASN A 234 16.51 -4.44 11.34
CA ASN A 234 17.95 -4.60 11.53
C ASN A 234 18.36 -6.06 11.81
N SER A 235 17.79 -6.99 11.03
CA SER A 235 18.00 -8.44 11.20
C SER A 235 17.81 -8.96 12.64
N SER A 236 16.98 -8.29 13.45
CA SER A 236 16.77 -8.63 14.85
C SER A 236 15.31 -8.97 15.11
N GLU A 237 15.08 -10.21 15.56
CA GLU A 237 13.77 -10.68 15.96
C GLU A 237 13.11 -9.84 17.06
N ASN A 238 13.88 -9.16 17.90
CA ASN A 238 13.35 -8.31 18.97
C ASN A 238 12.63 -7.07 18.43
N ASN A 239 12.91 -6.69 17.18
CA ASN A 239 12.28 -5.54 16.52
C ASN A 239 11.01 -5.92 15.76
N PHE A 240 10.60 -7.19 15.77
CA PHE A 240 9.37 -7.63 15.11
C PHE A 240 8.15 -6.86 15.63
N ASP A 241 7.98 -6.79 16.96
CA ASP A 241 6.82 -6.14 17.57
C ASP A 241 6.80 -4.63 17.30
N LEU A 242 7.97 -3.99 17.18
CA LEU A 242 8.07 -2.58 16.80
C LEU A 242 7.46 -2.33 15.42
N ILE A 243 7.76 -3.20 14.45
CA ILE A 243 7.25 -3.06 13.07
C ILE A 243 5.76 -3.40 13.00
N ILE A 244 5.30 -4.43 13.72
CA ILE A 244 3.87 -4.77 13.77
C ILE A 244 3.05 -3.62 14.38
N ASN A 245 3.49 -3.08 15.51
CA ASN A 245 2.80 -1.96 16.16
C ASN A 245 2.78 -0.72 15.26
N PHE A 246 3.90 -0.43 14.60
CA PHE A 246 3.98 0.64 13.60
C PHE A 246 3.03 0.42 12.42
N ALA A 247 2.96 -0.79 11.86
CA ALA A 247 2.12 -1.12 10.70
C ALA A 247 0.64 -0.78 10.93
N SER A 248 0.13 -1.05 12.12
CA SER A 248 -1.27 -0.76 12.51
C SER A 248 -1.64 0.73 12.43
N LYS A 249 -0.64 1.63 12.35
CA LYS A 249 -0.82 3.08 12.22
C LYS A 249 -0.74 3.58 10.77
N VAL A 250 -0.29 2.75 9.84
CA VAL A 250 -0.16 3.12 8.42
C VAL A 250 -1.51 2.99 7.74
N SER A 251 -2.08 4.13 7.36
CA SER A 251 -3.41 4.20 6.74
C SER A 251 -3.43 3.79 5.26
N ASN A 252 -2.29 3.82 4.57
CA ASN A 252 -2.21 3.52 3.15
C ASN A 252 -1.97 2.01 2.92
N VAL A 253 -3.00 1.32 2.43
CA VAL A 253 -2.97 -0.14 2.23
C VAL A 253 -1.81 -0.63 1.36
N SER A 254 -1.43 0.12 0.32
CA SER A 254 -0.30 -0.24 -0.54
C SER A 254 1.02 -0.19 0.22
N GLN A 255 1.19 0.82 1.07
CA GLN A 255 2.41 0.99 1.87
C GLN A 255 2.45 0.01 3.05
N THR A 256 1.30 -0.32 3.64
CA THR A 256 1.15 -1.41 4.63
C THR A 256 1.50 -2.76 4.00
N PHE A 257 1.10 -3.02 2.75
CA PHE A 257 1.52 -4.22 2.02
C PHE A 257 3.04 -4.27 1.83
N ILE A 258 3.67 -3.19 1.36
CA ILE A 258 5.14 -3.10 1.22
C ILE A 258 5.83 -3.36 2.56
N LEU A 259 5.26 -2.85 3.65
CA LEU A 259 5.78 -3.05 4.99
C LEU A 259 5.79 -4.53 5.38
N TYR A 260 4.64 -5.21 5.31
CA TYR A 260 4.56 -6.63 5.65
C TYR A 260 5.36 -7.50 4.69
N SER A 261 5.33 -7.24 3.39
CA SER A 261 6.11 -8.00 2.42
C SER A 261 7.61 -7.89 2.67
N THR A 262 8.08 -6.69 3.04
CA THR A 262 9.49 -6.46 3.37
C THR A 262 9.87 -7.15 4.68
N LEU A 263 9.04 -7.03 5.73
CA LEU A 263 9.28 -7.72 7.00
C LEU A 263 9.39 -9.23 6.81
N ILE A 264 8.46 -9.83 6.06
CA ILE A 264 8.46 -11.27 5.80
C ILE A 264 9.71 -11.68 5.02
N TYR A 265 10.08 -10.91 4.00
CA TYR A 265 11.31 -11.16 3.23
C TYR A 265 12.57 -11.11 4.10
N GLU A 266 12.69 -10.13 5.00
CA GLU A 266 13.80 -10.04 5.94
C GLU A 266 13.81 -11.20 6.94
N MET A 267 12.65 -11.63 7.43
CA MET A 267 12.55 -12.81 8.30
C MET A 267 12.97 -14.10 7.55
N GLU A 268 12.68 -14.21 6.26
CA GLU A 268 13.13 -15.32 5.40
C GLU A 268 14.64 -15.35 5.22
N ILE A 269 15.26 -14.23 4.81
CA ILE A 269 16.71 -14.16 4.61
C ILE A 269 17.46 -14.50 5.90
N ASN A 270 17.00 -13.95 7.02
CA ASN A 270 17.69 -14.12 8.30
C ASN A 270 17.33 -15.46 9.00
N LYS A 271 16.47 -16.29 8.41
CA LYS A 271 15.96 -17.57 8.99
C LYS A 271 15.26 -17.40 10.34
N GLN A 272 14.62 -16.25 10.55
CA GLN A 272 14.00 -15.78 11.81
C GLN A 272 12.47 -15.95 11.85
N ASN A 273 11.92 -16.58 10.83
CA ASN A 273 10.50 -16.95 10.70
C ASN A 273 10.18 -18.34 11.23
N GLN A 274 10.90 -18.78 12.28
CA GLN A 274 10.65 -20.07 12.90
C GLN A 274 9.62 -19.98 14.03
N ASN A 275 9.25 -18.77 14.45
CA ASN A 275 8.25 -18.56 15.49
C ASN A 275 6.83 -18.59 14.90
N PRO A 276 6.03 -19.64 15.19
CA PRO A 276 4.70 -19.80 14.62
C PRO A 276 3.69 -18.79 15.17
N TYR A 277 3.90 -18.22 16.37
CA TYR A 277 3.03 -17.16 16.92
C TYR A 277 3.08 -15.92 16.02
N ARG A 278 4.27 -15.51 15.61
CA ARG A 278 4.47 -14.35 14.73
C ARG A 278 3.88 -14.56 13.35
N ILE A 279 3.94 -15.79 12.83
CA ILE A 279 3.31 -16.13 11.54
C ILE A 279 1.80 -16.01 11.64
N VAL A 280 1.18 -16.51 12.73
CA VAL A 280 -0.26 -16.33 12.95
C VAL A 280 -0.63 -14.85 12.99
N ASP A 281 0.13 -14.04 13.73
CA ASP A 281 -0.14 -12.61 13.86
C ASP A 281 0.00 -11.90 12.49
N LEU A 282 1.00 -12.25 11.67
CA LEU A 282 1.16 -11.74 10.30
C LEU A 282 0.01 -12.12 9.38
N ILE A 283 -0.45 -13.39 9.39
CA ILE A 283 -1.58 -13.83 8.57
C ILE A 283 -2.83 -13.02 8.95
N ASN A 284 -3.08 -12.86 10.25
CA ASN A 284 -4.24 -12.11 10.74
C ASN A 284 -4.19 -10.64 10.31
N ASN A 285 -3.02 -10.00 10.42
CA ASN A 285 -2.84 -8.61 10.01
C ASN A 285 -3.01 -8.43 8.49
N ILE A 286 -2.43 -9.33 7.67
CA ILE A 286 -2.61 -9.28 6.21
C ILE A 286 -4.09 -9.47 5.82
N LYS A 287 -4.80 -10.40 6.47
CA LYS A 287 -6.23 -10.60 6.24
C LYS A 287 -7.03 -9.31 6.54
N THR A 288 -6.85 -8.75 7.72
CA THR A 288 -7.65 -7.65 8.24
C THR A 288 -7.29 -6.29 7.65
N GLU A 289 -6.01 -5.95 7.56
CA GLU A 289 -5.54 -4.65 7.12
C GLU A 289 -5.45 -4.53 5.58
N ILE A 290 -5.37 -5.65 4.86
CA ILE A 290 -5.20 -5.67 3.40
C ILE A 290 -6.35 -6.41 2.73
N ILE A 291 -6.48 -7.72 2.88
CA ILE A 291 -7.35 -8.55 2.02
C ILE A 291 -8.84 -8.18 2.15
N TYR A 292 -9.29 -7.86 3.36
CA TYR A 292 -10.69 -7.53 3.65
C TYR A 292 -11.05 -6.05 3.46
N GLN A 293 -10.11 -5.21 2.99
CA GLN A 293 -10.42 -3.81 2.69
C GLN A 293 -11.27 -3.68 1.41
N ILE A 294 -12.39 -2.94 1.52
CA ILE A 294 -13.46 -2.84 0.51
C ILE A 294 -12.97 -2.22 -0.82
N LYS A 295 -11.95 -1.35 -0.79
CA LYS A 295 -11.45 -0.59 -1.95
C LYS A 295 -10.00 -0.95 -2.28
N LEU A 296 -9.71 -2.22 -2.55
CA LEU A 296 -8.36 -2.64 -2.87
C LEU A 296 -8.03 -2.59 -4.37
N ASN A 297 -6.80 -2.24 -4.69
CA ASN A 297 -6.22 -2.50 -5.99
C ASN A 297 -6.16 -4.03 -6.23
N ILE A 298 -6.71 -4.50 -7.35
CA ILE A 298 -6.79 -5.94 -7.71
C ILE A 298 -5.41 -6.61 -7.67
N LYS A 299 -4.35 -5.92 -8.11
CA LYS A 299 -2.99 -6.46 -8.11
C LYS A 299 -2.49 -6.71 -6.69
N ILE A 300 -2.61 -5.72 -5.80
CA ILE A 300 -2.20 -5.83 -4.40
C ILE A 300 -2.98 -6.95 -3.70
N LYS A 301 -4.27 -7.12 -4.04
CA LYS A 301 -5.10 -8.18 -3.45
C LYS A 301 -4.55 -9.56 -3.80
N LYS A 302 -4.22 -9.75 -5.07
CA LYS A 302 -3.64 -11.01 -5.56
C LYS A 302 -2.29 -11.28 -4.90
N ASP A 303 -1.41 -10.29 -4.84
CA ASP A 303 -0.08 -10.45 -4.25
C ASP A 303 -0.17 -10.72 -2.73
N ALA A 304 -1.11 -10.07 -2.03
CA ALA A 304 -1.40 -10.32 -0.61
C ALA A 304 -1.95 -11.73 -0.36
N LEU A 305 -2.85 -12.25 -1.21
CA LEU A 305 -3.36 -13.62 -1.11
C LEU A 305 -2.22 -14.65 -1.32
N SER A 306 -1.32 -14.41 -2.27
CA SER A 306 -0.15 -15.28 -2.46
C SER A 306 0.80 -15.25 -1.26
N LEU A 307 0.99 -14.08 -0.65
CA LEU A 307 1.80 -13.93 0.56
C LEU A 307 1.16 -14.63 1.77
N GLU A 308 -0.16 -14.51 1.92
CA GLU A 308 -0.96 -15.22 2.92
C GLU A 308 -0.81 -16.74 2.76
N GLU A 309 -0.99 -17.26 1.54
CA GLU A 309 -0.85 -18.69 1.23
C GLU A 309 0.55 -19.21 1.57
N PHE A 310 1.59 -18.44 1.24
CA PHE A 310 2.97 -18.75 1.62
C PHE A 310 3.13 -18.89 3.14
N LEU A 311 2.61 -17.93 3.92
CA LEU A 311 2.65 -17.97 5.38
C LEU A 311 1.84 -19.13 5.96
N ILE A 312 0.66 -19.43 5.39
CA ILE A 312 -0.18 -20.56 5.80
C ILE A 312 0.57 -21.88 5.62
N ASN A 313 1.23 -22.08 4.48
CA ASN A 313 2.01 -23.30 4.22
C ASN A 313 3.18 -23.44 5.21
N LYS A 314 3.81 -22.32 5.54
CA LYS A 314 4.87 -22.29 6.56
C LYS A 314 4.35 -22.58 7.97
N LEU A 315 3.21 -22.00 8.33
CA LEU A 315 2.52 -22.28 9.59
C LEU A 315 2.15 -23.76 9.70
N LYS A 316 1.67 -24.38 8.61
CA LYS A 316 1.38 -25.82 8.58
C LYS A 316 2.64 -26.66 8.82
N LEU A 317 3.77 -26.31 8.23
CA LEU A 317 5.05 -27.01 8.47
C LEU A 317 5.47 -26.93 9.94
N LEU A 318 5.58 -25.71 10.48
CA LEU A 318 6.01 -25.48 11.87
C LEU A 318 4.99 -26.01 12.88
N GLY A 319 3.70 -25.88 12.58
CA GLY A 319 2.60 -26.40 13.40
C GLY A 319 2.65 -27.92 13.53
N ARG A 320 2.96 -28.64 12.44
CA ARG A 320 3.15 -30.10 12.48
C ARG A 320 4.33 -30.50 13.36
N GLU A 321 5.48 -29.85 13.21
CA GLU A 321 6.66 -30.14 14.04
C GLU A 321 6.40 -29.87 15.53
N ASN A 322 5.77 -28.73 15.83
CA ASN A 322 5.42 -28.38 17.21
C ASN A 322 4.38 -29.35 17.79
N LEU A 323 3.37 -29.74 17.02
CA LEU A 323 2.36 -30.71 17.48
C LEU A 323 2.98 -32.08 17.75
N LYS A 324 3.84 -32.59 16.87
CA LYS A 324 4.59 -33.84 17.09
C LYS A 324 5.39 -33.78 18.39
N LYS A 325 6.19 -32.73 18.58
CA LYS A 325 6.98 -32.54 19.80
C LYS A 325 6.08 -32.48 21.03
N THR A 326 4.97 -31.76 20.95
CA THR A 326 4.03 -31.60 22.06
C THR A 326 3.36 -32.92 22.44
N ILE A 327 2.93 -33.73 21.47
CA ILE A 327 2.31 -35.03 21.72
C ILE A 327 3.31 -36.01 22.38
N LEU A 328 4.58 -35.95 21.98
CA LEU A 328 5.63 -36.84 22.48
C LEU A 328 6.29 -36.36 23.78
N ASP A 329 6.06 -35.11 24.20
CA ASP A 329 6.63 -34.51 25.42
C ASP A 329 5.59 -34.52 26.56
N GLU A 330 6.02 -34.85 27.77
CA GLU A 330 5.19 -34.80 28.98
C GLU A 330 4.79 -33.36 29.35
N LYS A 331 5.46 -32.33 28.81
CA LYS A 331 5.18 -30.90 29.03
C LYS A 331 4.27 -30.27 27.97
N TYR A 332 3.26 -31.00 27.51
CA TYR A 332 2.37 -30.59 26.41
C TYR A 332 1.62 -29.26 26.63
N LEU A 333 1.45 -28.80 27.88
CA LEU A 333 0.71 -27.58 28.22
C LEU A 333 1.32 -26.29 27.61
N ILE A 334 2.63 -26.25 27.33
CA ILE A 334 3.33 -25.03 26.89
C ILE A 334 2.87 -24.56 25.50
N ASN A 335 2.50 -25.49 24.62
CA ASN A 335 2.17 -25.18 23.22
C ASN A 335 0.65 -25.09 22.96
N ILE A 336 -0.20 -25.34 23.96
CA ILE A 336 -1.66 -25.24 23.82
C ILE A 336 -2.10 -23.85 23.31
N PRO A 337 -1.57 -22.73 23.82
CA PRO A 337 -1.95 -21.40 23.32
C PRO A 337 -1.64 -21.19 21.83
N LEU A 338 -0.61 -21.86 21.28
CA LEU A 338 -0.31 -21.81 19.86
C LEU A 338 -1.40 -22.50 19.04
N PHE A 339 -1.78 -23.72 19.43
CA PHE A 339 -2.79 -24.50 18.70
C PHE A 339 -4.16 -23.83 18.77
N GLU A 340 -4.49 -23.23 19.92
CA GLU A 340 -5.67 -22.39 20.08
C GLU A 340 -5.65 -21.21 19.11
N LYS A 341 -4.54 -20.47 19.04
CA LYS A 341 -4.37 -19.37 18.06
C LYS A 341 -4.54 -19.84 16.60
N ILE A 342 -3.98 -21.00 16.24
CA ILE A 342 -4.10 -21.54 14.87
C ILE A 342 -5.54 -21.94 14.55
N LEU A 343 -6.23 -22.60 15.49
CA LEU A 343 -7.63 -22.96 15.35
C LEU A 343 -8.52 -21.71 15.16
N LEU A 344 -8.29 -20.67 15.97
CA LEU A 344 -9.07 -19.44 15.91
C LEU A 344 -8.80 -18.64 14.63
N LEU A 345 -7.59 -18.73 14.09
CA LEU A 345 -7.21 -18.15 12.80
C LEU A 345 -7.97 -18.80 11.64
N ASP A 346 -7.97 -20.14 11.58
CA ASP A 346 -8.70 -20.94 10.60
C ASP A 346 -8.74 -22.42 11.02
N GLU A 347 -9.93 -22.96 11.29
CA GLU A 347 -10.08 -24.34 11.72
C GLU A 347 -9.60 -25.37 10.70
N ASN A 348 -9.60 -25.04 9.40
CA ASN A 348 -9.15 -25.94 8.35
C ASN A 348 -7.62 -26.07 8.36
N ILE A 349 -6.90 -24.99 8.67
CA ILE A 349 -5.43 -25.03 8.83
C ILE A 349 -5.08 -25.95 9.99
N PHE A 350 -5.77 -25.82 11.13
CA PHE A 350 -5.53 -26.69 12.28
C PHE A 350 -5.93 -28.14 12.00
N THR A 351 -7.03 -28.36 11.26
CA THR A 351 -7.44 -29.68 10.78
C THR A 351 -6.34 -30.33 9.94
N ASP A 352 -5.76 -29.61 8.99
CA ASP A 352 -4.68 -30.13 8.14
C ASP A 352 -3.45 -30.55 8.94
N ILE A 353 -3.03 -29.69 9.88
CA ILE A 353 -1.88 -29.97 10.75
C ILE A 353 -2.13 -31.25 11.56
N THR A 354 -3.28 -31.32 12.23
CA THR A 354 -3.61 -32.42 13.13
C THR A 354 -3.83 -33.73 12.38
N TYR A 355 -4.55 -33.70 11.26
CA TYR A 355 -4.76 -34.88 10.41
C TYR A 355 -3.43 -35.46 9.92
N ILE A 356 -2.53 -34.62 9.37
CA ILE A 356 -1.26 -35.09 8.84
C ILE A 356 -0.38 -35.69 9.94
N VAL A 357 -0.29 -35.05 11.10
CA VAL A 357 0.52 -35.58 12.23
C VAL A 357 -0.01 -36.92 12.71
N LEU A 358 -1.32 -37.06 12.87
CA LEU A 358 -1.94 -38.31 13.31
C LEU A 358 -1.78 -39.42 12.26
N LEU A 359 -1.92 -39.09 10.98
CA LEU A 359 -1.69 -40.02 9.88
C LEU A 359 -0.23 -40.50 9.83
N GLU A 360 0.73 -39.59 10.00
CA GLU A 360 2.16 -39.91 10.05
C GLU A 360 2.48 -40.84 11.22
N PHE A 361 1.96 -40.57 12.42
CA PHE A 361 2.13 -41.47 13.58
C PHE A 361 1.44 -42.83 13.38
N TYR A 362 0.29 -42.86 12.72
CA TYR A 362 -0.44 -44.09 12.45
C TYR A 362 0.29 -45.01 11.46
N ASN A 363 0.94 -44.40 10.46
CA ASN A 363 1.66 -45.11 9.40
C ASN A 363 3.13 -45.43 9.75
N ASP A 364 3.72 -44.74 10.73
CA ASP A 364 5.06 -45.03 11.21
C ASP A 364 5.08 -46.32 12.05
N SER A 365 5.65 -47.39 11.50
CA SER A 365 5.74 -48.70 12.16
C SER A 365 6.51 -48.68 13.49
N THR A 366 7.40 -47.71 13.70
CA THR A 366 8.17 -47.58 14.94
C THR A 366 7.35 -46.97 16.07
N VAL A 367 6.40 -46.10 15.75
CA VAL A 367 5.57 -45.36 16.71
C VAL A 367 4.16 -45.94 16.85
N LYS A 368 3.67 -46.66 15.84
CA LYS A 368 2.33 -47.29 15.82
C LYS A 368 1.98 -48.10 17.08
N PRO A 369 2.90 -48.87 17.72
CA PRO A 369 2.59 -49.54 18.98
C PRO A 369 2.16 -48.61 20.13
N LEU A 370 2.57 -47.33 20.07
CA LEU A 370 2.26 -46.28 21.05
C LEU A 370 1.06 -45.42 20.62
N PHE A 371 0.39 -45.72 19.51
CA PHE A 371 -0.65 -44.86 18.94
C PHE A 371 -1.81 -44.59 19.91
N GLY A 372 -2.17 -45.55 20.76
CA GLY A 372 -3.18 -45.34 21.80
C GLY A 372 -2.81 -44.21 22.78
N TRP A 373 -1.54 -44.12 23.18
CA TRP A 373 -1.03 -43.07 24.07
C TRP A 373 -0.96 -41.71 23.34
N ILE A 374 -0.55 -41.72 22.08
CA ILE A 374 -0.54 -40.53 21.21
C ILE A 374 -1.93 -39.93 21.09
N ILE A 375 -2.95 -40.76 20.83
CA ILE A 375 -4.32 -40.30 20.74
C ILE A 375 -4.84 -39.77 22.07
N GLU A 376 -4.45 -40.39 23.19
CA GLU A 376 -4.80 -39.88 24.52
C GLU A 376 -4.17 -38.51 24.79
N ALA A 377 -2.87 -38.33 24.50
CA ALA A 377 -2.17 -37.05 24.63
C ALA A 377 -2.80 -35.97 23.73
N PHE A 378 -3.06 -36.32 22.47
CA PHE A 378 -3.75 -35.43 21.53
C PHE A 378 -5.14 -35.02 22.02
N THR A 379 -5.93 -35.97 22.54
CA THR A 379 -7.27 -35.70 23.08
C THR A 379 -7.20 -34.78 24.30
N LYS A 380 -6.17 -34.91 25.16
CA LYS A 380 -5.94 -33.99 26.28
C LYS A 380 -5.62 -32.57 25.82
N ILE A 381 -4.78 -32.41 24.78
CA ILE A 381 -4.50 -31.11 24.17
C ILE A 381 -5.80 -30.46 23.68
N LEU A 382 -6.64 -31.22 22.97
CA LEU A 382 -7.93 -30.73 22.51
C LEU A 382 -8.88 -30.41 23.66
N ASP A 383 -8.92 -31.23 24.71
CA ASP A 383 -9.80 -30.99 25.87
C ASP A 383 -9.50 -29.67 26.56
N GLU A 384 -8.23 -29.31 26.70
CA GLU A 384 -7.81 -28.02 27.25
C GLU A 384 -8.22 -26.85 26.33
N ILE A 385 -8.05 -26.98 25.01
CA ILE A 385 -8.53 -25.96 24.05
C ILE A 385 -10.05 -25.80 24.17
N PHE A 386 -10.80 -26.91 24.29
CA PHE A 386 -12.25 -26.89 24.41
C PHE A 386 -12.72 -26.17 25.68
N LYS A 387 -12.08 -26.43 26.84
CA LYS A 387 -12.44 -25.77 28.12
C LYS A 387 -12.45 -24.25 28.03
N ASN A 388 -11.54 -23.67 27.23
CA ASN A 388 -11.44 -22.21 27.08
C ASN A 388 -12.55 -21.59 26.21
N HIS A 389 -13.26 -22.38 25.40
CA HIS A 389 -14.11 -21.88 24.30
C HIS A 389 -15.54 -22.45 24.25
N LEU A 390 -15.89 -23.38 25.15
CA LEU A 390 -17.22 -24.03 25.13
C LEU A 390 -18.42 -23.07 25.31
N ILE A 391 -18.19 -21.87 25.87
CA ILE A 391 -19.23 -20.87 26.17
C ILE A 391 -19.12 -19.66 25.23
N SER A 392 -18.13 -19.63 24.33
CA SER A 392 -17.91 -18.52 23.40
C SER A 392 -18.54 -18.78 22.02
N ASN A 393 -18.63 -17.74 21.19
CA ASN A 393 -19.02 -17.86 19.79
C ASN A 393 -18.06 -18.74 18.96
N ASP A 394 -16.86 -19.05 19.49
CA ASP A 394 -15.87 -19.90 18.85
C ASP A 394 -16.18 -21.40 18.98
N VAL A 395 -17.21 -21.78 19.75
CA VAL A 395 -17.66 -23.18 19.88
C VAL A 395 -18.05 -23.80 18.52
N PHE A 396 -18.53 -22.98 17.57
CA PHE A 396 -18.78 -23.45 16.21
C PHE A 396 -17.48 -23.79 15.47
N LYS A 397 -16.40 -23.02 15.63
CA LYS A 397 -15.08 -23.35 15.05
C LYS A 397 -14.57 -24.68 15.61
N LEU A 398 -14.72 -24.92 16.90
CA LEU A 398 -14.38 -26.20 17.54
C LEU A 398 -15.19 -27.37 16.97
N ALA A 399 -16.51 -27.20 16.84
CA ALA A 399 -17.38 -28.23 16.29
C ALA A 399 -17.04 -28.55 14.83
N TYR A 400 -16.84 -27.52 13.99
CA TYR A 400 -16.44 -27.70 12.60
C TYR A 400 -15.05 -28.31 12.45
N TYR A 401 -14.09 -27.93 13.31
CA TYR A 401 -12.79 -28.57 13.37
C TYR A 401 -12.91 -30.08 13.58
N LEU A 402 -13.68 -30.51 14.60
CA LEU A 402 -13.89 -31.94 14.86
C LEU A 402 -14.55 -32.66 13.68
N ASN A 403 -15.57 -32.04 13.08
CA ASN A 403 -16.25 -32.61 11.91
C ASN A 403 -15.30 -32.75 10.73
N SER A 404 -14.55 -31.70 10.40
CA SER A 404 -13.57 -31.71 9.30
C SER A 404 -12.46 -32.75 9.53
N LEU A 405 -11.98 -32.91 10.76
CA LEU A 405 -10.97 -33.93 11.08
C LEU A 405 -11.53 -35.35 10.87
N LEU A 406 -12.76 -35.61 11.32
CA LEU A 406 -13.43 -36.90 11.12
C LEU A 406 -13.68 -37.17 9.64
N GLU A 407 -14.21 -36.21 8.88
CA GLU A 407 -14.43 -36.34 7.44
C GLU A 407 -13.14 -36.62 6.67
N LYS A 408 -12.04 -35.92 6.97
CA LYS A 408 -10.74 -36.20 6.33
C LYS A 408 -10.24 -37.60 6.64
N SER A 409 -10.44 -38.09 7.86
CA SER A 409 -10.04 -39.46 8.21
C SER A 409 -10.85 -40.57 7.54
N LYS A 410 -12.03 -40.25 6.96
CA LYS A 410 -12.80 -41.20 6.13
C LYS A 410 -12.20 -41.40 4.74
N GLN A 411 -11.44 -40.42 4.23
CA GLN A 411 -10.89 -40.47 2.88
C GLN A 411 -9.69 -41.42 2.84
N PRO A 412 -9.62 -42.37 1.88
CA PRO A 412 -8.41 -43.13 1.65
C PRO A 412 -7.30 -42.16 1.21
N SER A 413 -6.16 -42.18 1.90
CA SER A 413 -5.08 -41.22 1.67
C SER A 413 -4.53 -41.30 0.24
N GLU A 414 -4.45 -40.17 -0.48
CA GLU A 414 -3.73 -40.09 -1.77
C GLU A 414 -2.21 -40.33 -1.62
N LEU A 415 -1.68 -40.25 -0.39
CA LEU A 415 -0.29 -40.54 -0.04
C LEU A 415 0.05 -42.04 0.00
N SER A 416 -0.93 -42.94 -0.17
CA SER A 416 -0.69 -44.38 -0.27
C SER A 416 -0.82 -44.85 -1.73
N ILE A 417 0.13 -44.45 -2.57
CA ILE A 417 0.45 -45.22 -3.78
C ILE A 417 1.22 -46.45 -3.27
N ASP A 418 0.66 -47.63 -3.51
CA ASP A 418 1.13 -48.94 -3.07
C ASP A 418 1.06 -49.19 -1.57
N VAL A 419 -0.09 -49.65 -1.07
CA VAL A 419 -0.23 -50.94 -0.35
C VAL A 419 -1.71 -51.32 -0.35
N ARG A 420 -2.07 -52.43 -1.01
CA ARG A 420 -3.28 -53.19 -0.66
C ARG A 420 -3.02 -53.84 0.70
N MET A 421 -3.60 -53.36 1.80
CA MET A 421 -3.80 -54.16 3.03
C MET A 421 -5.01 -53.64 3.81
N VAL A 422 -6.06 -54.45 3.87
CA VAL A 422 -6.49 -55.32 5.00
C VAL A 422 -7.34 -54.55 6.02
N GLU A 423 -8.55 -55.06 6.17
CA GLU A 423 -9.54 -54.75 7.21
C GLU A 423 -8.91 -54.93 8.61
N ASP A 424 -8.48 -53.86 9.26
CA ASP A 424 -8.33 -53.77 10.72
C ASP A 424 -8.12 -52.30 11.14
N SER A 425 -9.13 -51.74 11.81
CA SER A 425 -9.24 -50.36 12.31
C SER A 425 -8.76 -49.25 11.36
N ASN A 426 -9.65 -48.73 10.50
CA ASN A 426 -9.39 -47.46 9.82
C ASN A 426 -9.13 -46.36 10.87
N LEU A 427 -8.15 -45.46 10.64
CA LEU A 427 -7.85 -44.29 11.48
C LEU A 427 -9.12 -43.53 11.91
N TYR A 428 -10.10 -43.44 11.01
CA TYR A 428 -11.44 -42.93 11.30
C TYR A 428 -12.10 -43.57 12.52
N THR A 429 -12.04 -44.90 12.67
CA THR A 429 -12.68 -45.63 13.77
C THR A 429 -12.07 -45.22 15.10
N ILE A 430 -10.74 -45.18 15.18
CA ILE A 430 -9.99 -44.80 16.39
C ILE A 430 -10.31 -43.35 16.76
N LEU A 431 -10.30 -42.44 15.78
CA LEU A 431 -10.60 -41.03 16.00
C LEU A 431 -12.06 -40.82 16.39
N SER A 432 -13.00 -41.49 15.72
CA SER A 432 -14.43 -41.40 16.01
C SER A 432 -14.72 -41.81 17.45
N GLU A 433 -14.18 -42.95 17.90
CA GLU A 433 -14.36 -43.43 19.28
C GLU A 433 -13.78 -42.45 20.31
N ARG A 434 -12.59 -41.90 20.05
CA ARG A 434 -11.87 -41.06 21.01
C ARG A 434 -12.38 -39.63 21.06
N LEU A 435 -12.78 -39.09 19.91
CA LEU A 435 -13.31 -37.73 19.79
C LEU A 435 -14.81 -37.65 20.10
N ASP A 436 -15.53 -38.78 20.18
CA ASP A 436 -16.95 -38.78 20.59
C ASP A 436 -17.15 -38.14 21.98
N TYR A 437 -16.17 -38.30 22.88
CA TYR A 437 -16.15 -37.59 24.17
C TYR A 437 -16.20 -36.07 24.02
N LEU A 438 -15.36 -35.51 23.14
CA LEU A 438 -15.32 -34.05 22.88
C LEU A 438 -16.58 -33.60 22.15
N LYS A 439 -17.09 -34.41 21.21
CA LYS A 439 -18.37 -34.15 20.54
C LYS A 439 -19.52 -34.06 21.54
N ARG A 440 -19.57 -34.92 22.56
CA ARG A 440 -20.62 -34.90 23.60
C ARG A 440 -20.55 -33.68 24.52
N LYS A 441 -19.36 -33.05 24.67
CA LYS A 441 -19.19 -31.82 25.44
C LYS A 441 -19.72 -30.57 24.74
N LEU A 442 -19.86 -30.60 23.41
CA LEU A 442 -20.44 -29.49 22.67
C LEU A 442 -21.91 -29.29 23.09
N PRO A 443 -22.38 -28.03 23.13
CA PRO A 443 -23.80 -27.75 23.34
C PRO A 443 -24.68 -28.49 22.34
N GLU A 444 -25.85 -28.95 22.78
CA GLU A 444 -26.69 -29.84 21.98
C GLU A 444 -27.02 -29.25 20.60
N SER A 445 -27.46 -27.99 20.55
CA SER A 445 -27.78 -27.35 19.27
C SER A 445 -26.57 -27.22 18.35
N VAL A 446 -25.41 -26.83 18.87
CA VAL A 446 -24.16 -26.71 18.09
C VAL A 446 -23.75 -28.07 17.52
N ARG A 447 -23.78 -29.12 18.36
CA ARG A 447 -23.49 -30.49 17.95
C ARG A 447 -24.43 -30.94 16.83
N ASN A 448 -25.73 -30.66 16.97
CA ASN A 448 -26.72 -31.12 16.00
C ASN A 448 -26.60 -30.34 14.69
N ILE A 449 -26.37 -29.02 14.72
CA ILE A 449 -26.12 -28.19 13.53
C ILE A 449 -24.94 -28.71 12.71
N VAL A 450 -23.84 -29.10 13.36
CA VAL A 450 -22.60 -29.45 12.66
C VAL A 450 -22.55 -30.91 12.22
N PHE A 451 -23.07 -31.85 13.03
CA PHE A 451 -22.89 -33.28 12.81
C PHE A 451 -24.13 -34.01 12.29
N MET A 452 -25.27 -33.34 12.11
CA MET A 452 -26.47 -33.95 11.54
C MET A 452 -26.74 -33.39 10.15
N ASP A 453 -27.11 -34.27 9.22
CA ASP A 453 -27.49 -33.87 7.85
C ASP A 453 -28.78 -33.05 7.84
N ASN A 454 -29.70 -33.38 8.75
CA ASN A 454 -30.99 -32.76 8.89
C ASN A 454 -31.35 -32.60 10.38
N VAL A 455 -31.99 -31.49 10.70
CA VAL A 455 -32.37 -31.11 12.07
C VAL A 455 -33.82 -30.63 12.12
N CYS A 456 -34.39 -30.71 13.31
CA CYS A 456 -35.67 -30.11 13.63
C CYS A 456 -35.40 -28.94 14.58
N ILE A 457 -36.02 -27.78 14.30
CA ILE A 457 -35.79 -26.55 15.05
C ILE A 457 -37.01 -26.33 15.95
N ILE A 458 -36.80 -26.21 17.26
CA ILE A 458 -37.86 -26.03 18.26
C ILE A 458 -37.70 -24.66 18.91
N ASN A 459 -38.78 -23.89 19.01
CA ASN A 459 -38.79 -22.68 19.83
C ASN A 459 -38.82 -23.06 21.32
N VAL A 460 -37.92 -22.49 22.13
CA VAL A 460 -37.82 -22.84 23.55
C VAL A 460 -39.02 -22.31 24.35
N GLY A 461 -39.50 -21.11 24.04
CA GLY A 461 -40.63 -20.49 24.73
C GLY A 461 -41.95 -21.24 24.54
N LEU A 462 -42.25 -21.64 23.30
CA LEU A 462 -43.49 -22.34 22.95
C LEU A 462 -43.38 -23.88 22.97
N ASN A 463 -42.15 -24.42 22.95
CA ASN A 463 -41.88 -25.85 22.76
C ASN A 463 -42.53 -26.43 21.48
N GLU A 464 -42.47 -25.66 20.40
CA GLU A 464 -43.08 -25.97 19.11
C GLU A 464 -42.06 -26.04 17.99
N PHE A 465 -42.31 -26.89 16.98
CA PHE A 465 -41.42 -27.04 15.83
C PHE A 465 -41.62 -25.94 14.81
N LEU A 466 -40.53 -25.35 14.34
CA LEU A 466 -40.50 -24.53 13.13
C LEU A 466 -40.84 -25.40 11.92
N TYR A 467 -41.81 -24.98 11.13
CA TYR A 467 -42.16 -25.67 9.89
C TYR A 467 -42.63 -24.67 8.83
N SER A 468 -42.50 -25.08 7.57
CA SER A 468 -43.07 -24.34 6.43
C SER A 468 -44.06 -25.23 5.71
N SER A 469 -45.27 -24.71 5.46
CA SER A 469 -46.34 -25.50 4.87
C SER A 469 -46.58 -25.17 3.40
N ASN A 470 -46.78 -26.21 2.60
CA ASN A 470 -47.17 -26.07 1.19
C ASN A 470 -48.59 -25.50 1.00
N ASN A 471 -49.43 -25.61 2.04
CA ASN A 471 -50.83 -25.20 1.99
C ASN A 471 -51.02 -23.69 2.21
N ASN A 472 -50.00 -23.00 2.76
CA ASN A 472 -50.06 -21.58 3.11
C ASN A 472 -49.02 -20.79 2.29
N THR A 473 -49.28 -20.63 1.00
CA THR A 473 -48.45 -19.83 0.08
C THR A 473 -48.74 -18.34 0.24
N ILE A 474 -47.68 -17.54 0.38
CA ILE A 474 -47.76 -16.06 0.37
C ILE A 474 -47.81 -15.57 -1.07
N SER A 475 -46.97 -16.15 -1.93
CA SER A 475 -46.92 -15.88 -3.37
C SER A 475 -46.32 -17.08 -4.11
N VAL A 476 -46.15 -16.96 -5.43
CA VAL A 476 -45.42 -17.97 -6.22
C VAL A 476 -44.06 -18.21 -5.57
N ASN A 477 -43.77 -19.49 -5.26
CA ASN A 477 -42.55 -19.97 -4.62
C ASN A 477 -42.27 -19.46 -3.19
N LYS A 478 -43.15 -18.66 -2.57
CA LYS A 478 -43.02 -18.19 -1.18
C LYS A 478 -44.03 -18.89 -0.27
N PHE A 479 -43.56 -19.48 0.83
CA PHE A 479 -44.38 -20.23 1.76
C PHE A 479 -44.25 -19.69 3.18
N SER A 480 -45.36 -19.61 3.89
CA SER A 480 -45.39 -19.07 5.24
C SER A 480 -44.71 -20.01 6.25
N VAL A 481 -44.02 -19.44 7.23
CA VAL A 481 -43.32 -20.18 8.28
C VAL A 481 -44.02 -19.99 9.62
N PHE A 482 -44.25 -21.10 10.32
CA PHE A 482 -44.98 -21.13 11.59
C PHE A 482 -44.29 -22.03 12.60
N THR A 483 -44.78 -22.00 13.84
CA THR A 483 -44.49 -23.04 14.84
C THR A 483 -45.73 -23.91 15.13
N SER A 484 -45.52 -25.20 15.41
CA SER A 484 -46.61 -26.09 15.85
C SER A 484 -46.12 -27.31 16.65
N VAL A 485 -46.94 -27.76 17.60
CA VAL A 485 -46.78 -29.04 18.32
C VAL A 485 -47.05 -30.27 17.42
N ASN A 486 -47.79 -30.11 16.31
CA ASN A 486 -48.49 -31.19 15.60
C ASN A 486 -47.62 -32.32 14.97
N ASN A 487 -47.49 -33.46 15.63
CA ASN A 487 -46.66 -34.62 15.24
C ASN A 487 -46.95 -35.27 13.86
N ASN A 488 -48.01 -34.85 13.16
CA ASN A 488 -48.48 -35.48 11.93
C ASN A 488 -47.81 -34.96 10.64
N ILE A 489 -47.04 -33.87 10.70
CA ILE A 489 -46.41 -33.24 9.54
C ILE A 489 -44.90 -33.42 9.62
N LYS A 490 -44.40 -34.58 9.16
CA LYS A 490 -43.01 -35.00 9.44
C LYS A 490 -41.97 -34.27 8.59
N ASP A 491 -42.23 -34.06 7.30
CA ASP A 491 -41.21 -33.52 6.38
C ASP A 491 -41.15 -31.98 6.37
N GLU A 492 -42.26 -31.27 6.66
CA GLU A 492 -42.30 -29.79 6.72
C GLU A 492 -41.44 -29.19 7.85
N ARG A 493 -41.04 -30.02 8.82
CA ARG A 493 -40.25 -29.65 10.02
C ARG A 493 -38.76 -29.92 9.86
N ILE A 494 -38.38 -30.58 8.77
CA ILE A 494 -37.00 -31.01 8.55
C ILE A 494 -36.27 -29.86 7.86
N TRP A 495 -35.21 -29.41 8.52
CA TRP A 495 -34.37 -28.33 8.04
C TRP A 495 -32.94 -28.84 7.79
N LYS A 496 -32.33 -28.32 6.74
CA LYS A 496 -30.91 -28.49 6.43
C LYS A 496 -30.18 -27.19 6.69
N ILE A 497 -29.12 -27.25 7.48
CA ILE A 497 -28.33 -26.08 7.88
C ILE A 497 -27.01 -26.10 7.12
N ASN A 498 -26.85 -25.21 6.15
CA ASN A 498 -25.63 -25.12 5.35
C ASN A 498 -24.81 -23.93 5.81
N ARG A 499 -23.57 -24.17 6.23
CA ARG A 499 -22.62 -23.11 6.58
C ARG A 499 -22.14 -22.39 5.31
N SER A 500 -22.23 -21.07 5.31
CA SER A 500 -21.66 -20.21 4.27
C SER A 500 -20.24 -19.78 4.65
N TYR A 501 -20.09 -19.07 5.76
CA TYR A 501 -18.79 -18.62 6.29
C TYR A 501 -18.89 -18.33 7.79
N ASN A 502 -17.87 -18.70 8.58
CA ASN A 502 -17.88 -18.52 10.04
C ASN A 502 -19.20 -19.02 10.68
N ASN A 503 -19.96 -18.17 11.37
CA ASN A 503 -21.25 -18.53 11.99
C ASN A 503 -22.44 -18.07 11.13
N LEU A 504 -22.26 -17.94 9.80
CA LEU A 504 -23.30 -17.58 8.84
C LEU A 504 -23.81 -18.81 8.09
N TYR A 505 -25.12 -18.88 7.93
CA TYR A 505 -25.84 -20.06 7.53
C TYR A 505 -26.97 -19.74 6.55
N ASN A 506 -27.21 -20.71 5.68
CA ASN A 506 -28.42 -20.79 4.87
C ASN A 506 -29.26 -21.93 5.45
N ILE A 507 -30.51 -21.63 5.82
CA ILE A 507 -31.42 -22.58 6.45
C ILE A 507 -32.42 -23.02 5.38
N GLN A 508 -32.46 -24.31 5.04
CA GLN A 508 -33.30 -24.84 3.97
C GLN A 508 -34.37 -25.78 4.50
N ASN A 509 -35.60 -25.65 4.02
CA ASN A 509 -36.68 -26.60 4.33
C ASN A 509 -36.65 -27.79 3.37
N TYR A 510 -36.67 -29.01 3.91
CA TYR A 510 -36.52 -30.24 3.12
C TYR A 510 -37.66 -30.49 2.13
N LEU A 511 -38.92 -30.27 2.52
CA LEU A 511 -40.08 -30.62 1.71
C LEU A 511 -40.26 -29.73 0.47
N GLN A 512 -39.81 -28.47 0.55
CA GLN A 512 -40.07 -27.44 -0.45
C GLN A 512 -38.91 -27.24 -1.43
N ASN A 513 -38.42 -28.32 -2.05
CA ASN A 513 -37.27 -28.28 -2.98
C ASN A 513 -36.04 -27.55 -2.39
N LEU A 514 -35.77 -27.72 -1.08
CA LEU A 514 -34.70 -27.01 -0.37
C LEU A 514 -34.84 -25.47 -0.42
N SER A 515 -36.09 -24.97 -0.38
CA SER A 515 -36.38 -23.54 -0.23
C SER A 515 -35.67 -22.96 0.99
N TYR A 516 -35.15 -21.74 0.85
CA TYR A 516 -34.39 -21.09 1.91
C TYR A 516 -35.31 -20.28 2.82
N LEU A 517 -34.97 -20.19 4.10
CA LEU A 517 -35.59 -19.28 5.05
C LEU A 517 -35.19 -17.84 4.72
N TYR A 518 -36.18 -16.95 4.59
CA TYR A 518 -36.06 -15.55 4.21
C TYR A 518 -36.88 -14.68 5.14
N THR A 519 -36.53 -13.40 5.20
CA THR A 519 -37.37 -12.34 5.77
C THR A 519 -37.87 -11.40 4.66
N SER A 520 -38.97 -10.70 4.92
CA SER A 520 -39.46 -9.63 4.04
C SER A 520 -38.57 -8.37 4.14
N ASP A 521 -38.37 -7.69 3.00
CA ASP A 521 -37.70 -6.37 2.93
C ASP A 521 -38.55 -5.23 3.50
N ILE A 522 -39.86 -5.46 3.61
CA ILE A 522 -40.86 -4.49 4.05
C ILE A 522 -41.44 -5.04 5.36
N ASP A 523 -41.61 -4.17 6.36
CA ASP A 523 -42.52 -4.43 7.48
C ASP A 523 -43.94 -4.58 6.89
N GLU A 524 -44.36 -5.80 6.58
CA GLU A 524 -45.70 -6.10 6.05
C GLU A 524 -46.74 -5.98 7.17
N ASN A 525 -47.00 -4.74 7.56
CA ASN A 525 -47.83 -4.36 8.69
C ASN A 525 -49.25 -3.97 8.24
N GLU A 526 -49.88 -4.78 7.39
CA GLU A 526 -51.24 -4.47 6.92
C GLU A 526 -52.35 -5.30 7.57
N ASN A 527 -52.10 -6.43 8.24
CA ASN A 527 -53.20 -7.23 8.82
C ASN A 527 -52.94 -8.03 10.13
N ASN A 528 -51.72 -8.07 10.69
CA ASN A 528 -51.45 -8.84 11.91
C ASN A 528 -50.69 -8.00 12.94
N ASP A 529 -51.13 -8.00 14.20
CA ASP A 529 -50.55 -7.27 15.36
C ASP A 529 -49.09 -7.66 15.73
N SER A 530 -48.38 -8.38 14.87
CA SER A 530 -46.98 -8.75 15.08
C SER A 530 -46.06 -7.62 14.60
N ASN A 531 -45.63 -6.75 15.50
CA ASN A 531 -44.53 -5.81 15.24
C ASN A 531 -43.27 -6.57 14.77
N GLY A 532 -42.95 -6.58 13.46
CA GLY A 532 -41.71 -7.15 12.90
C GLY A 532 -41.88 -7.69 11.46
N HIS A 533 -40.75 -7.95 10.79
CA HIS A 533 -40.75 -8.50 9.43
C HIS A 533 -41.18 -9.97 9.42
N ILE A 534 -41.99 -10.35 8.43
CA ILE A 534 -42.52 -11.72 8.30
C ILE A 534 -41.42 -12.64 7.77
N VAL A 535 -41.33 -13.85 8.34
CA VAL A 535 -40.41 -14.89 7.89
C VAL A 535 -41.16 -15.90 7.01
N TYR A 536 -40.56 -16.25 5.89
CA TYR A 536 -41.10 -17.18 4.92
C TYR A 536 -39.99 -18.05 4.33
N THR A 537 -40.34 -19.12 3.62
CA THR A 537 -39.40 -19.83 2.78
C THR A 537 -39.57 -19.47 1.32
N TRP A 538 -38.48 -19.42 0.55
CA TRP A 538 -38.50 -19.03 -0.86
C TRP A 538 -37.62 -19.91 -1.73
N ILE A 539 -38.16 -20.38 -2.86
CA ILE A 539 -37.41 -21.03 -3.94
C ILE A 539 -36.85 -19.96 -4.89
N GLN A 540 -35.77 -19.29 -4.47
CA GLN A 540 -35.02 -18.31 -5.27
C GLN A 540 -33.50 -18.46 -5.02
N THR A 541 -32.68 -17.90 -5.92
CA THR A 541 -31.24 -17.70 -5.71
C THR A 541 -30.99 -16.97 -4.39
N LEU A 542 -30.05 -17.48 -3.60
CA LEU A 542 -29.71 -16.94 -2.28
C LEU A 542 -29.31 -15.46 -2.37
N ASP A 543 -29.97 -14.62 -1.58
CA ASP A 543 -29.67 -13.21 -1.35
C ASP A 543 -29.44 -12.96 0.16
N ILE A 544 -28.96 -11.78 0.54
CA ILE A 544 -28.58 -11.40 1.90
C ILE A 544 -29.71 -11.56 2.92
N LEU A 545 -30.97 -11.40 2.48
CA LEU A 545 -32.18 -11.65 3.27
C LEU A 545 -32.35 -13.10 3.73
N GLY A 546 -31.71 -14.04 3.04
CA GLY A 546 -31.72 -15.47 3.35
C GLY A 546 -30.48 -15.95 4.11
N ILE A 547 -29.61 -15.02 4.54
CA ILE A 547 -28.41 -15.32 5.32
C ILE A 547 -28.67 -15.06 6.79
N TRP A 548 -28.40 -16.07 7.61
CA TRP A 548 -28.66 -16.07 9.04
C TRP A 548 -27.38 -16.28 9.83
N GLN A 549 -27.17 -15.53 10.90
CA GLN A 549 -26.14 -15.78 11.89
C GLN A 549 -26.73 -16.60 13.05
N ILE A 550 -26.08 -17.70 13.43
CA ILE A 550 -26.51 -18.51 14.59
C ILE A 550 -25.54 -18.25 15.74
N GLU A 551 -26.09 -17.83 16.89
CA GLU A 551 -25.33 -17.48 18.10
C GLU A 551 -25.66 -18.49 19.21
N PRO A 552 -24.69 -19.23 19.77
CA PRO A 552 -24.94 -20.23 20.79
C PRO A 552 -25.23 -19.59 22.16
N VAL A 553 -26.24 -20.10 22.87
CA VAL A 553 -26.63 -19.68 24.22
C VAL A 553 -26.93 -20.92 25.06
N GLY A 554 -25.90 -21.45 25.73
CA GLY A 554 -26.00 -22.77 26.36
C GLY A 554 -26.32 -23.84 25.31
N ASP A 555 -27.28 -24.71 25.59
CA ASP A 555 -27.74 -25.76 24.66
C ASP A 555 -28.66 -25.26 23.54
N ASP A 556 -29.05 -23.99 23.59
CA ASP A 556 -29.94 -23.34 22.62
C ASP A 556 -29.16 -22.36 21.74
N CYS A 557 -29.81 -21.77 20.75
CA CYS A 557 -29.23 -20.75 19.89
C CYS A 557 -30.19 -19.58 19.64
N LEU A 558 -29.64 -18.42 19.35
CA LEU A 558 -30.34 -17.31 18.72
C LEU A 558 -30.09 -17.37 17.21
N ILE A 559 -31.11 -17.07 16.42
CA ILE A 559 -31.01 -17.05 14.95
C ILE A 559 -31.26 -15.61 14.51
N LYS A 560 -30.26 -14.98 13.92
CA LYS A 560 -30.27 -13.56 13.59
C LYS A 560 -30.19 -13.33 12.09
N ASN A 561 -31.04 -12.48 11.54
CA ASN A 561 -30.94 -12.11 10.14
C ASN A 561 -29.76 -11.13 9.93
N VAL A 562 -28.92 -11.37 8.93
CA VAL A 562 -27.73 -10.55 8.68
C VAL A 562 -28.07 -9.14 8.18
N LEU A 563 -29.11 -8.99 7.34
CA LEU A 563 -29.48 -7.69 6.78
C LEU A 563 -30.12 -6.78 7.84
N HIS A 564 -31.13 -7.29 8.55
CA HIS A 564 -31.91 -6.48 9.49
C HIS A 564 -31.26 -6.39 10.87
N ASN A 565 -30.31 -7.26 11.19
CA ASN A 565 -29.68 -7.36 12.52
C ASN A 565 -30.70 -7.70 13.63
N GLU A 566 -31.82 -8.34 13.27
CA GLU A 566 -32.92 -8.76 14.15
C GLU A 566 -32.97 -10.29 14.30
N TYR A 567 -33.65 -10.76 15.35
CA TYR A 567 -33.65 -12.16 15.74
C TYR A 567 -34.99 -12.85 15.45
N LEU A 568 -34.91 -14.11 15.02
CA LEU A 568 -36.05 -14.98 14.79
C LEU A 568 -36.86 -15.15 16.07
N TYR A 569 -38.15 -14.87 15.98
CA TYR A 569 -39.05 -14.72 17.10
C TYR A 569 -40.42 -15.33 16.80
N VAL A 570 -41.02 -15.92 17.82
CA VAL A 570 -42.41 -16.36 17.80
C VAL A 570 -43.01 -16.29 19.20
N SER A 571 -44.31 -16.05 19.30
CA SER A 571 -45.05 -16.00 20.55
C SER A 571 -46.50 -16.43 20.34
N GLU A 572 -47.22 -16.71 21.42
CA GLU A 572 -48.66 -16.93 21.36
C GLU A 572 -49.40 -15.71 20.78
N GLU A 573 -48.93 -14.49 21.10
CA GLU A 573 -49.49 -13.24 20.59
C GLU A 573 -49.35 -13.09 19.07
N SER A 574 -48.29 -13.66 18.48
CA SER A 574 -48.09 -13.67 17.03
C SER A 574 -48.85 -14.79 16.31
N SER A 575 -49.81 -15.44 16.97
CA SER A 575 -50.56 -16.58 16.42
C SER A 575 -49.66 -17.66 15.84
N HIS A 576 -48.51 -17.92 16.49
CA HIS A 576 -47.49 -18.89 16.05
C HIS A 576 -46.84 -18.57 14.69
N ILE A 577 -47.07 -17.37 14.14
CA ILE A 577 -46.38 -16.87 12.95
C ILE A 577 -44.98 -16.43 13.36
N VAL A 578 -44.00 -16.87 12.57
CA VAL A 578 -42.59 -16.53 12.81
C VAL A 578 -42.26 -15.20 12.15
N SER A 579 -41.59 -14.35 12.92
CA SER A 579 -41.14 -13.02 12.51
C SER A 579 -39.70 -12.79 12.96
N ILE A 580 -39.09 -11.68 12.57
CA ILE A 580 -37.85 -11.19 13.19
C ILE A 580 -38.14 -9.94 14.03
N LYS A 581 -37.49 -9.83 15.19
CA LYS A 581 -37.62 -8.70 16.12
C LYS A 581 -36.30 -8.38 16.82
N ASN A 582 -36.15 -7.13 17.27
CA ASN A 582 -35.07 -6.74 18.17
C ASN A 582 -35.27 -7.33 19.58
N ILE A 583 -34.17 -7.79 20.19
CA ILE A 583 -34.17 -8.26 21.57
C ILE A 583 -34.22 -7.03 22.49
N VAL A 584 -35.38 -6.74 23.07
CA VAL A 584 -35.54 -5.65 24.06
C VAL A 584 -35.16 -6.13 25.47
N ASN A 585 -35.35 -7.43 25.75
CA ASN A 585 -34.96 -8.10 27.00
C ASN A 585 -34.17 -9.38 26.68
N ASN A 586 -32.89 -9.44 27.08
CA ASN A 586 -31.94 -10.51 26.75
C ASN A 586 -32.32 -11.94 27.21
N ASN A 587 -33.43 -12.12 27.92
CA ASN A 587 -33.82 -13.40 28.54
C ASN A 587 -35.17 -13.97 28.05
N SER A 588 -35.74 -13.49 26.95
CA SER A 588 -37.00 -14.04 26.46
C SER A 588 -36.77 -15.35 25.69
N ASP A 589 -37.29 -16.47 26.22
CA ASP A 589 -37.20 -17.80 25.60
C ASP A 589 -37.87 -17.88 24.22
N ASN A 590 -38.74 -16.92 23.88
CA ASN A 590 -39.35 -16.76 22.57
C ASN A 590 -38.35 -16.50 21.43
N PHE A 591 -37.12 -16.04 21.73
CA PHE A 591 -36.05 -15.84 20.76
C PHE A 591 -35.08 -17.03 20.69
N LYS A 592 -35.17 -17.98 21.63
CA LYS A 592 -34.26 -19.12 21.71
C LYS A 592 -34.81 -20.28 20.90
N TRP A 593 -33.91 -20.92 20.16
CA TRP A 593 -34.23 -22.03 19.28
C TRP A 593 -33.30 -23.20 19.58
N ARG A 594 -33.88 -24.37 19.77
CA ARG A 594 -33.15 -25.61 20.00
C ARG A 594 -33.12 -26.43 18.72
N PHE A 595 -31.93 -26.82 18.30
CA PHE A 595 -31.72 -27.70 17.16
C PHE A 595 -31.62 -29.13 17.66
N ILE A 596 -32.59 -29.98 17.32
CA ILE A 596 -32.63 -31.37 17.75
C ILE A 596 -32.55 -32.34 16.58
N LYS A 597 -32.20 -33.59 16.87
CA LYS A 597 -32.43 -34.70 15.94
C LYS A 597 -33.93 -34.81 15.66
N CYS A 598 -34.33 -34.79 14.39
CA CYS A 598 -35.71 -35.06 14.06
C CYS A 598 -36.11 -36.47 14.55
N PRO A 599 -37.29 -36.63 15.19
CA PRO A 599 -37.77 -37.93 15.64
C PRO A 599 -37.76 -38.92 14.46
N SER A 600 -36.94 -39.97 14.57
CA SER A 600 -36.90 -41.05 13.58
C SER A 600 -38.24 -41.78 13.53
N HIS A 601 -38.63 -42.18 12.33
CA HIS A 601 -39.84 -42.96 12.05
C HIS A 601 -39.98 -44.21 12.91
#